data_AF-A0AAN9AF19-F1
#
_entry.id   AF-A0AAN9AF19-F1
#
_cell.length_a   1.000
_cell.length_b   1.000
_cell.length_c   1.000
_cell.angle_alpha   90.00
_cell.angle_beta   90.00
_cell.angle_gamma   90.00
#
_symmetry.space_group_name_H-M   'P 1'
#
loop_
_entity.id
_entity.type
_entity.pdbx_description
1 polymer ?
#
loop_
_entity_poly.entity_id
_entity_poly.type
_entity_poly.pdbx_seq_one_letter_code
_entity_poly.pdbx_strand_id
1 'polypeptide(L)'
;MILIYTCANIECWNYNSTMGAELDFDKKKAHSHRHAGRKAEKKAAKKKHEQDLTAQQRNPKAFAFKSAAKAQKQFLRTQDFKAKKHHIPVVDRTPLEPPPVIVAVVGGPKSGKSTLLRCLIKNFTRQKLSDIQGPVTVVVG
;
A
#
# COMPACT_ATOMS: atom_id res chain seq x y z
N MET A 1 -41.22 -21.35 -7.53
CA MET A 1 -41.35 -21.68 -8.97
C MET A 1 -42.00 -20.50 -9.65
N ILE A 2 -41.24 -19.83 -10.50
CA ILE A 2 -41.49 -19.80 -11.95
C ILE A 2 -42.31 -18.56 -12.30
N LEU A 3 -41.63 -17.59 -12.90
CA LEU A 3 -42.20 -16.41 -13.56
C LEU A 3 -43.00 -16.86 -14.77
N ILE A 4 -44.32 -16.63 -14.80
CA ILE A 4 -45.08 -16.51 -16.07
C ILE A 4 -46.24 -15.52 -15.87
N TYR A 5 -46.31 -14.59 -16.82
CA TYR A 5 -47.37 -13.65 -17.12
C TYR A 5 -48.77 -14.29 -17.21
N THR A 6 -49.81 -13.60 -16.75
CA THR A 6 -50.94 -13.03 -17.54
C THR A 6 -52.11 -12.65 -16.63
N CYS A 7 -52.76 -11.54 -17.00
CA CYS A 7 -54.13 -11.13 -16.71
C CYS A 7 -54.76 -11.53 -15.37
N ALA A 8 -55.12 -10.53 -14.56
CA ALA A 8 -56.49 -10.05 -14.49
C ALA A 8 -56.69 -9.13 -13.28
N ASN A 9 -57.67 -8.25 -13.43
CA ASN A 9 -58.56 -7.71 -12.41
C ASN A 9 -58.16 -6.41 -11.67
N ILE A 10 -58.90 -5.29 -11.86
CA ILE A 10 -60.25 -4.99 -11.29
C ILE A 10 -60.05 -4.68 -9.81
N GLU A 11 -60.46 -3.58 -9.19
CA GLU A 11 -61.45 -2.51 -9.35
C GLU A 11 -60.91 -1.35 -8.47
N CYS A 12 -61.09 -0.06 -8.79
CA CYS A 12 -62.32 0.71 -8.60
C CYS A 12 -62.79 0.77 -7.12
N TRP A 13 -63.27 1.96 -6.71
CA TRP A 13 -63.92 2.32 -5.44
C TRP A 13 -62.95 2.72 -4.28
N ASN A 14 -63.20 3.75 -3.48
CA ASN A 14 -64.45 4.43 -3.23
C ASN A 14 -64.27 5.85 -2.67
N TYR A 15 -65.28 6.64 -2.99
CA TYR A 15 -65.66 7.95 -2.52
C TYR A 15 -66.19 7.90 -1.08
N ASN A 16 -65.78 8.83 -0.21
CA ASN A 16 -66.59 9.39 0.89
C ASN A 16 -65.85 10.62 1.45
N SER A 17 -66.32 11.86 1.20
CA SER A 17 -67.41 12.56 1.90
C SER A 17 -67.27 12.57 3.43
N THR A 18 -66.71 13.66 3.96
CA THR A 18 -67.20 14.35 5.17
C THR A 18 -66.80 15.83 5.09
N MET A 19 -67.81 16.69 4.97
CA MET A 19 -67.75 18.14 5.17
C MET A 19 -67.27 18.46 6.58
N GLY A 20 -66.42 19.47 6.70
CA GLY A 20 -66.01 20.08 7.96
C GLY A 20 -65.26 21.37 7.66
N ALA A 21 -66.02 22.44 7.46
CA ALA A 21 -65.49 23.79 7.32
C ALA A 21 -65.25 24.37 8.72
N GLU A 22 -64.01 24.74 9.03
CA GLU A 22 -63.72 25.74 10.06
C GLU A 22 -62.48 26.55 9.67
N LEU A 23 -62.53 27.85 9.95
CA LEU A 23 -61.77 28.93 9.34
C LEU A 23 -60.39 29.10 9.99
N ASP A 24 -59.30 28.98 9.20
CA ASP A 24 -57.93 29.33 9.60
C ASP A 24 -57.43 30.55 8.78
N PHE A 25 -57.93 31.73 9.10
CA PHE A 25 -57.35 33.00 8.65
C PHE A 25 -56.16 33.37 9.55
N ASP A 26 -55.01 32.68 9.40
CA ASP A 26 -53.67 33.24 9.75
C ASP A 26 -52.47 32.31 9.49
N LYS A 27 -52.57 31.34 8.57
CA LYS A 27 -51.38 30.59 8.13
C LYS A 27 -50.65 31.37 7.03
N LYS A 28 -49.74 32.27 7.43
CA LYS A 28 -48.75 32.83 6.49
C LYS A 28 -47.96 31.67 5.87
N LYS A 29 -48.07 31.49 4.55
CA LYS A 29 -47.32 30.45 3.82
C LYS A 29 -45.84 30.56 4.20
N ALA A 30 -45.29 29.49 4.76
CA ALA A 30 -43.85 29.40 5.01
C ALA A 30 -43.12 29.61 3.67
N HIS A 31 -42.20 30.56 3.64
CA HIS A 31 -41.39 30.79 2.45
C HIS A 31 -40.63 29.51 2.12
N SER A 32 -40.82 28.99 0.89
CA SER A 32 -40.07 27.83 0.42
C SER A 32 -38.58 28.10 0.58
N HIS A 33 -37.89 27.23 1.30
CA HIS A 33 -36.45 27.30 1.44
C HIS A 33 -35.80 27.32 0.04
N ARG A 34 -34.82 28.20 -0.16
CA ARG A 34 -34.07 28.24 -1.41
C ARG A 34 -33.35 26.90 -1.57
N HIS A 35 -33.80 26.06 -2.50
CA HIS A 35 -33.07 24.88 -2.96
C HIS A 35 -31.82 25.33 -3.73
N ALA A 36 -30.80 25.79 -3.03
CA ALA A 36 -29.58 26.30 -3.65
C ALA A 36 -28.59 25.18 -4.00
N GLY A 37 -29.01 24.27 -4.89
CA GLY A 37 -28.19 23.36 -5.71
C GLY A 37 -27.04 22.58 -5.03
N ARG A 38 -26.11 22.06 -5.85
CA ARG A 38 -24.92 21.27 -5.48
C ARG A 38 -24.01 21.92 -4.41
N LYS A 39 -24.21 23.22 -4.13
CA LYS A 39 -23.51 24.01 -3.09
C LYS A 39 -24.16 23.90 -1.71
N ALA A 40 -25.49 23.79 -1.61
CA ALA A 40 -26.19 23.60 -0.33
C ALA A 40 -25.94 22.21 0.24
N GLU A 41 -26.04 21.17 -0.59
CA GLU A 41 -25.75 19.78 -0.21
C GLU A 41 -24.30 19.60 0.27
N LYS A 42 -23.33 20.20 -0.43
CA LYS A 42 -21.91 20.22 -0.01
C LYS A 42 -21.68 20.94 1.32
N LYS A 43 -22.51 21.93 1.69
CA LYS A 43 -22.40 22.62 2.99
C LYS A 43 -23.05 21.81 4.12
N ALA A 44 -24.18 21.16 3.86
CA ALA A 44 -24.83 20.29 4.82
C ALA A 44 -23.99 19.03 5.13
N ALA A 45 -23.36 18.42 4.10
CA ALA A 45 -22.51 17.24 4.27
C ALA A 45 -21.23 17.51 5.08
N LYS A 46 -20.68 18.73 5.02
CA LYS A 46 -19.48 19.12 5.80
C LYS A 46 -19.77 19.28 7.30
N LYS A 47 -20.95 19.79 7.66
CA LYS A 47 -21.29 20.11 9.06
C LYS A 47 -21.61 18.88 9.92
N LYS A 48 -21.96 17.75 9.33
CA LYS A 48 -22.49 16.60 10.08
C LYS A 48 -21.44 15.73 10.79
N HIS A 49 -20.15 15.93 10.53
CA HIS A 49 -19.14 14.92 10.91
C HIS A 49 -17.87 15.50 11.55
N GLU A 50 -17.84 16.76 11.99
CA GLU A 50 -16.57 17.39 12.40
C GLU A 50 -16.05 16.98 13.80
N GLN A 51 -16.90 16.50 14.71
CA GLN A 51 -16.52 16.31 16.12
C GLN A 51 -15.73 15.01 16.39
N ASP A 52 -16.06 13.89 15.73
CA ASP A 52 -15.39 12.58 15.96
C ASP A 52 -14.27 12.24 14.93
N LEU A 53 -13.98 13.13 13.98
CA LEU A 53 -13.01 12.88 12.91
C LEU A 53 -11.59 13.34 13.26
N THR A 54 -10.59 12.56 12.85
CA THR A 54 -9.15 12.88 12.97
C THR A 54 -8.84 14.20 12.23
N ALA A 55 -7.82 14.95 12.66
CA ALA A 55 -7.43 16.24 12.05
C ALA A 55 -7.28 16.17 10.52
N GLN A 56 -6.81 15.03 9.98
CA GLN A 56 -6.75 14.75 8.53
C GLN A 56 -8.12 14.70 7.85
N GLN A 57 -9.11 14.09 8.50
CA GLN A 57 -10.46 13.96 7.99
C GLN A 57 -11.24 15.27 8.11
N ARG A 58 -10.93 16.11 9.12
CA ARG A 58 -11.47 17.46 9.26
C ARG A 58 -11.00 18.40 8.13
N ASN A 59 -9.74 18.29 7.68
CA ASN A 59 -9.22 19.10 6.58
C ASN A 59 -8.35 18.30 5.57
N PRO A 60 -8.96 17.51 4.68
CA PRO A 60 -8.22 16.69 3.73
C PRO A 60 -7.41 17.51 2.70
N LYS A 61 -7.73 18.80 2.52
CA LYS A 61 -6.99 19.68 1.60
C LYS A 61 -5.64 20.13 2.16
N ALA A 62 -5.54 20.29 3.48
CA ALA A 62 -4.28 20.68 4.12
C ALA A 62 -3.23 19.56 4.12
N PHE A 63 -3.67 18.30 4.10
CA PHE A 63 -2.79 17.12 4.07
C PHE A 63 -2.60 16.54 2.66
N ALA A 64 -3.05 17.26 1.62
CA ALA A 64 -2.79 16.88 0.25
C ALA A 64 -1.30 17.04 -0.08
N PHE A 65 -0.77 16.14 -0.92
CA PHE A 65 0.59 16.25 -1.41
C PHE A 65 0.77 17.53 -2.24
N LYS A 66 1.87 18.25 -2.02
CA LYS A 66 2.18 19.50 -2.74
C LYS A 66 2.36 19.31 -4.25
N SER A 67 2.80 18.14 -4.69
CA SER A 67 3.04 17.82 -6.11
C SER A 67 2.73 16.36 -6.41
N ALA A 68 1.80 16.13 -7.33
CA ALA A 68 1.42 14.79 -7.79
C ALA A 68 2.58 14.06 -8.49
N ALA A 69 3.27 14.75 -9.41
CA ALA A 69 4.35 14.16 -10.21
C ALA A 69 5.54 13.72 -9.35
N LYS A 70 5.94 14.54 -8.35
CA LYS A 70 7.03 14.17 -7.43
C LYS A 70 6.62 13.00 -6.51
N ALA A 71 5.38 13.00 -6.01
CA ALA A 71 4.86 11.93 -5.18
C ALA A 71 4.80 10.61 -5.95
N GLN A 72 4.34 10.63 -7.20
CA GLN A 72 4.31 9.45 -8.07
C GLN A 72 5.71 8.88 -8.30
N LYS A 73 6.69 9.72 -8.64
CA LYS A 73 8.08 9.26 -8.84
C LYS A 73 8.68 8.62 -7.58
N GLN A 74 8.42 9.21 -6.42
CA GLN A 74 8.91 8.66 -5.15
C GLN A 74 8.20 7.37 -4.77
N PHE A 75 6.88 7.28 -5.03
CA PHE A 75 6.11 6.08 -4.81
C PHE A 75 6.65 4.93 -5.66
N LEU A 76 6.80 5.13 -6.97
CA LEU A 76 7.35 4.12 -7.87
C LEU A 76 8.72 3.62 -7.40
N ARG A 77 9.66 4.52 -7.10
CA ARG A 77 11.00 4.14 -6.58
C ARG A 77 10.93 3.35 -5.27
N THR A 78 10.08 3.78 -4.35
CA THR A 78 9.94 3.14 -3.04
C THR A 78 9.31 1.75 -3.19
N GLN A 79 8.31 1.62 -4.06
CA GLN A 79 7.68 0.33 -4.34
C GLN A 79 8.63 -0.62 -5.05
N ASP A 80 9.38 -0.15 -6.05
CA ASP A 80 10.39 -0.95 -6.74
C ASP A 80 11.47 -1.45 -5.76
N PHE A 81 11.93 -0.58 -4.87
CA PHE A 81 12.94 -0.95 -3.88
C PHE A 81 12.41 -1.95 -2.85
N LYS A 82 11.15 -1.81 -2.42
CA LYS A 82 10.48 -2.78 -1.53
C LYS A 82 10.31 -4.12 -2.24
N ALA A 83 9.78 -4.11 -3.46
CA ALA A 83 9.62 -5.29 -4.30
C ALA A 83 10.93 -6.07 -4.50
N LYS A 84 12.02 -5.37 -4.82
CA LYS A 84 13.36 -5.99 -4.98
C LYS A 84 13.91 -6.60 -3.69
N LYS A 85 13.48 -6.11 -2.51
CA LYS A 85 13.92 -6.63 -1.21
C LYS A 85 13.09 -7.81 -0.71
N HIS A 86 11.88 -7.99 -1.23
CA HIS A 86 11.00 -9.09 -0.83
C HIS A 86 11.56 -10.41 -1.37
N HIS A 87 12.33 -11.11 -0.53
CA HIS A 87 12.81 -12.46 -0.76
C HIS A 87 11.87 -13.46 -0.07
N ILE A 88 11.84 -14.70 -0.56
CA ILE A 88 11.11 -15.79 0.08
C ILE A 88 11.73 -16.00 1.48
N PRO A 89 10.94 -16.04 2.56
CA PRO A 89 11.48 -16.34 3.88
C PRO A 89 11.98 -17.78 3.88
N VAL A 90 13.30 -17.93 3.95
CA VAL A 90 13.97 -19.22 4.15
C VAL A 90 14.32 -19.36 5.62
N VAL A 91 14.13 -20.55 6.20
CA VAL A 91 14.51 -20.81 7.59
C VAL A 91 16.03 -20.93 7.66
N ASP A 92 16.67 -20.00 8.36
CA ASP A 92 18.10 -20.05 8.62
C ASP A 92 18.41 -21.18 9.61
N ARG A 93 19.20 -22.16 9.15
CA ARG A 93 19.67 -23.31 9.96
C ARG A 93 21.13 -23.15 10.39
N THR A 94 21.64 -21.93 10.44
CA THR A 94 23.05 -21.70 10.77
C THR A 94 23.30 -21.93 12.26
N PRO A 95 24.28 -22.80 12.63
CA PRO A 95 24.65 -23.02 14.02
C PRO A 95 25.31 -21.77 14.64
N LEU A 96 25.49 -21.78 15.96
CA LEU A 96 26.02 -20.65 16.74
C LEU A 96 27.44 -20.22 16.32
N GLU A 97 28.26 -21.16 15.83
CA GLU A 97 29.56 -20.86 15.21
C GLU A 97 29.46 -21.06 13.68
N PRO A 98 29.68 -20.02 12.86
CA PRO A 98 29.64 -20.16 11.43
C PRO A 98 30.85 -20.99 10.94
N PRO A 99 30.64 -21.96 10.03
CA PRO A 99 31.74 -22.73 9.47
C PRO A 99 32.67 -21.83 8.63
N PRO A 100 33.93 -22.24 8.40
CA PRO A 100 34.87 -21.49 7.56
C PRO A 100 34.32 -21.26 6.15
N VAL A 101 34.33 -20.00 5.69
CA VAL A 101 33.87 -19.64 4.34
C VAL A 101 34.83 -20.22 3.29
N ILE A 102 34.29 -21.04 2.38
CA ILE A 102 35.07 -21.68 1.32
C ILE A 102 35.11 -20.74 0.11
N VAL A 103 36.31 -20.34 -0.30
CA VAL A 103 36.54 -19.52 -1.50
C VAL A 103 37.28 -20.34 -2.55
N ALA A 104 36.65 -20.55 -3.70
CA ALA A 104 37.26 -21.28 -4.82
C ALA A 104 37.80 -20.30 -5.88
N VAL A 105 39.06 -20.45 -6.26
CA VAL A 105 39.70 -19.67 -7.34
C VAL A 105 39.67 -20.50 -8.64
N VAL A 106 38.83 -20.09 -9.59
CA VAL A 106 38.60 -20.80 -10.87
C VAL A 106 39.04 -19.93 -12.05
N GLY A 107 39.50 -20.54 -13.14
CA GLY A 107 39.93 -19.84 -14.36
C GLY A 107 40.71 -20.75 -15.31
N GLY A 108 40.94 -20.31 -16.55
CA GLY A 108 41.65 -21.08 -17.59
C GLY A 108 43.12 -21.41 -17.24
N PRO A 109 43.80 -22.30 -17.99
CA PRO A 109 45.20 -22.63 -17.73
C PRO A 109 46.09 -21.39 -17.85
N LYS A 110 47.16 -21.31 -17.04
CA LYS A 110 48.14 -20.21 -17.04
C LYS A 110 47.59 -18.80 -16.67
N SER A 111 46.36 -18.68 -16.19
CA SER A 111 45.75 -17.43 -15.69
C SER A 111 46.33 -16.90 -14.37
N GLY A 112 47.34 -17.55 -13.78
CA GLY A 112 47.97 -17.07 -12.54
C GLY A 112 47.22 -17.39 -11.24
N LYS A 113 46.27 -18.34 -11.24
CA LYS A 113 45.51 -18.77 -10.04
C LYS A 113 46.40 -19.09 -8.83
N SER A 114 47.47 -19.85 -9.05
CA SER A 114 48.43 -20.21 -8.00
C SER A 114 49.20 -18.97 -7.50
N THR A 115 49.40 -17.96 -8.34
CA THR A 115 50.02 -16.69 -7.93
C THR A 115 49.06 -15.86 -7.08
N LEU A 116 47.77 -15.82 -7.41
CA LEU A 116 46.76 -15.17 -6.58
C LEU A 116 46.66 -15.81 -5.19
N LEU A 117 46.59 -17.15 -5.13
CA LEU A 117 46.59 -17.88 -3.85
C LEU A 117 47.83 -17.56 -3.01
N ARG A 118 49.03 -17.63 -3.62
CA ARG A 118 50.29 -17.27 -2.94
C ARG A 118 50.31 -15.81 -2.47
N CYS A 119 49.80 -14.88 -3.28
CA CYS A 119 49.75 -13.46 -2.95
C CYS A 119 48.82 -13.18 -1.77
N LEU A 120 47.63 -13.78 -1.76
CA LEU A 120 46.65 -13.64 -0.68
C LEU A 120 47.19 -14.18 0.64
N ILE A 121 47.73 -15.40 0.64
CA ILE A 121 48.31 -16.00 1.85
C ILE A 121 49.46 -15.13 2.35
N LYS A 122 50.37 -14.71 1.46
CA LYS A 122 51.46 -13.81 1.83
C LYS A 122 50.96 -12.49 2.42
N ASN A 123 49.84 -11.95 1.94
CA ASN A 123 49.27 -10.71 2.47
C ASN A 123 48.70 -10.90 3.88
N PHE A 124 47.96 -11.99 4.11
CA PHE A 124 47.28 -12.22 5.38
C PHE A 124 48.19 -12.81 6.46
N THR A 125 49.01 -13.80 6.14
CA THR A 125 49.87 -14.48 7.12
C THR A 125 51.29 -13.92 7.18
N ARG A 126 51.67 -13.04 6.23
CA ARG A 126 53.04 -12.55 6.02
C ARG A 126 54.08 -13.66 5.77
N GLN A 127 53.63 -14.88 5.50
CA GLN A 127 54.48 -16.02 5.19
C GLN A 127 54.52 -16.29 3.68
N LYS A 128 55.69 -16.66 3.16
CA LYS A 128 55.86 -17.01 1.75
C LYS A 128 55.75 -18.54 1.60
N LEU A 129 54.69 -19.00 0.94
CA LEU A 129 54.54 -20.40 0.52
C LEU A 129 54.95 -20.54 -0.96
N SER A 130 55.80 -21.52 -1.27
CA SER A 130 56.39 -21.73 -2.59
C SER A 130 55.48 -22.53 -3.53
N ASP A 131 55.01 -23.68 -3.07
CA ASP A 131 54.04 -24.54 -3.77
C ASP A 131 52.84 -24.79 -2.86
N ILE A 132 51.64 -24.66 -3.43
CA ILE A 132 50.39 -24.81 -2.70
C ILE A 132 49.57 -25.86 -3.43
N GLN A 133 49.40 -27.01 -2.77
CA GLN A 133 48.56 -28.10 -3.23
C GLN A 133 47.54 -28.40 -2.12
N GLY A 134 46.26 -28.34 -2.45
CA GLY A 134 45.17 -28.62 -1.52
C GLY A 134 44.48 -27.39 -0.91
N PRO A 135 43.49 -27.60 -0.03
CA PRO A 135 42.75 -26.53 0.61
C PRO A 135 43.63 -25.80 1.64
N VAL A 136 43.56 -24.47 1.63
CA VAL A 136 44.25 -23.62 2.59
C VAL A 136 43.23 -22.86 3.41
N THR A 137 43.32 -22.98 4.73
CA THR A 137 42.54 -22.17 5.67
C THR A 137 43.39 -21.00 6.15
N VAL A 138 42.82 -19.80 6.08
CA VAL A 138 43.47 -18.57 6.57
C VAL A 138 42.47 -17.89 7.48
N VAL A 139 42.92 -17.50 8.68
CA VAL A 139 42.13 -16.65 9.57
C VAL A 139 42.36 -15.21 9.12
N VAL A 140 41.29 -14.54 8.71
CA VAL A 140 41.30 -13.11 8.41
C VAL A 140 40.88 -12.38 9.68
N GLY A 141 41.82 -11.65 10.27
CA GLY A 141 41.60 -10.77 11.42
C GLY A 141 41.48 -9.31 11.01
#